data_AF-A0A4U6D9I0-F1
#
_entry.id   AF-A0A4U6D9I0-F1
#
_cell.length_a   1.000
_cell.length_b   1.000
_cell.length_c   1.000
_cell.angle_alpha   90.00
_cell.angle_beta   90.00
_cell.angle_gamma   90.00
#
_symmetry.space_group_name_H-M   'P 1'
#
loop_
_entity.id
_entity.type
_entity.pdbx_description
1 polymer ?
#
loop_
_entity_poly.entity_id
_entity_poly.type
_entity_poly.pdbx_seq_one_letter_code
_entity_poly.pdbx_strand_id
1 'polypeptide(L)'
;MSVYTEEELQKVIDESFGGNKRAYYEAAAKSKREIISFQDLVAAETVLPHLTDSGHELINFYLGYIPDNFDTLPQEAFIRTVVYQFKNGSITKDELFEQAAIHIKEIRNNVMKEHLQEGFDFETYQDYESFHPEYRFAVSDRLKMFMGYEPNLEHSVKVELMLRQQMANDLCYFPDDEMTSLDIQAVSIIKYRKILLTDGKAAADASPLLVDTLLKN
;
A
#
# COMPACT_ATOMS: atom_id res chain seq x y z
N MET A 1 7.33 -25.68 -2.60
CA MET A 1 8.42 -26.63 -2.29
C MET A 1 9.62 -25.82 -1.81
N SER A 2 10.14 -26.08 -0.60
CA SER A 2 11.36 -25.45 -0.12
C SER A 2 12.55 -25.99 -0.92
N VAL A 3 13.44 -25.12 -1.39
CA VAL A 3 14.64 -25.48 -2.18
C VAL A 3 15.80 -25.92 -1.26
N TYR A 4 15.63 -25.79 0.06
CA TYR A 4 16.64 -26.12 1.08
C TYR A 4 16.14 -27.17 2.07
N THR A 5 17.07 -28.00 2.55
CA THR A 5 16.90 -28.84 3.75
C THR A 5 16.92 -27.98 5.03
N GLU A 6 16.43 -28.50 6.17
CA GLU A 6 16.37 -27.75 7.43
C GLU A 6 17.76 -27.29 7.92
N GLU A 7 18.80 -28.10 7.73
CA GLU A 7 20.17 -27.75 8.10
C GLU A 7 20.75 -26.64 7.21
N GLU A 8 20.46 -26.66 5.91
CA GLU A 8 20.87 -25.61 4.96
C GLU A 8 20.15 -24.29 5.23
N LEU A 9 18.87 -24.35 5.60
CA LEU A 9 18.08 -23.19 5.98
C LEU A 9 18.65 -22.53 7.24
N GLN A 10 18.94 -23.33 8.28
CA GLN A 10 19.50 -22.82 9.52
C GLN A 10 20.87 -22.14 9.29
N LYS A 11 21.71 -22.74 8.45
CA LYS A 11 23.00 -22.15 8.07
C LYS A 11 22.85 -20.79 7.38
N VAL A 12 21.89 -20.64 6.46
CA VAL A 12 21.61 -19.34 5.81
C VAL A 12 21.14 -18.29 6.82
N ILE A 13 20.29 -18.67 7.78
CA ILE A 13 19.80 -17.77 8.82
C ILE A 13 20.96 -17.32 9.73
N ASP A 14 21.85 -18.23 10.10
CA ASP A 14 23.00 -17.92 10.95
C ASP A 14 24.02 -17.04 10.23
N GLU A 15 24.35 -17.35 8.98
CA GLU A 15 25.37 -16.64 8.20
C GLU A 15 24.90 -15.28 7.65
N SER A 16 23.65 -15.19 7.20
CA SER A 16 23.13 -13.98 6.50
C SER A 16 22.23 -13.11 7.37
N PHE A 17 21.64 -13.66 8.44
CA PHE A 17 20.69 -12.96 9.32
C PHE A 17 21.11 -13.01 10.80
N GLY A 18 22.34 -13.47 11.10
CA GLY A 18 22.88 -13.50 12.47
C GLY A 18 22.07 -14.39 13.42
N GLY A 19 21.43 -15.44 12.92
CA GLY A 19 20.56 -16.33 13.70
C GLY A 19 19.14 -15.81 13.90
N ASN A 20 18.81 -14.62 13.39
CA ASN A 20 17.47 -14.05 13.51
C ASN A 20 16.51 -14.69 12.48
N LYS A 21 15.85 -15.77 12.89
CA LYS A 21 14.83 -16.47 12.10
C LYS A 21 13.71 -15.54 11.65
N ARG A 22 13.29 -14.58 12.50
CA ARG A 22 12.21 -13.64 12.17
C ARG A 22 12.59 -12.75 11.01
N ALA A 23 13.79 -12.16 11.06
CA ALA A 23 14.32 -11.34 9.96
C ALA A 23 14.44 -12.12 8.65
N TYR A 24 14.84 -13.40 8.70
CA TYR A 24 14.86 -14.26 7.52
C TYR A 24 13.46 -14.47 6.94
N TYR A 25 12.47 -14.83 7.76
CA TYR A 25 11.11 -15.06 7.26
C TYR A 25 10.45 -13.77 6.77
N GLU A 26 10.72 -12.63 7.40
CA GLU A 26 10.32 -11.31 6.93
C GLU A 26 10.92 -11.02 5.54
N ALA A 27 12.22 -11.25 5.36
CA ALA A 27 12.92 -11.05 4.09
C ALA A 27 12.47 -12.05 3.00
N ALA A 28 12.26 -13.32 3.34
CA ALA A 28 11.77 -14.34 2.42
C ALA A 28 10.31 -14.07 2.01
N ALA A 29 9.48 -13.62 2.96
CA ALA A 29 8.14 -13.14 2.66
C ALA A 29 8.20 -11.91 1.75
N LYS A 30 9.14 -10.98 1.99
CA LYS A 30 9.33 -9.80 1.13
C LYS A 30 9.77 -10.20 -0.29
N SER A 31 10.74 -11.10 -0.43
CA SER A 31 11.19 -11.59 -1.75
C SER A 31 10.10 -12.33 -2.53
N LYS A 32 9.23 -13.11 -1.86
CA LYS A 32 8.04 -13.71 -2.50
C LYS A 32 6.98 -12.68 -2.91
N ARG A 33 6.93 -11.52 -2.23
CA ARG A 33 6.04 -10.39 -2.55
C ARG A 33 6.54 -9.63 -3.80
N GLU A 34 7.84 -9.66 -4.05
CA GLU A 34 8.52 -8.93 -5.12
C GLU A 34 8.59 -9.69 -6.47
N ILE A 35 7.76 -10.72 -6.69
CA ILE A 35 7.71 -11.43 -7.98
C ILE A 35 6.97 -10.56 -9.00
N ILE A 36 7.72 -9.66 -9.64
CA ILE A 36 7.26 -8.91 -10.81
C ILE A 36 7.39 -9.81 -12.04
N SER A 37 6.39 -9.83 -12.92
CA SER A 37 6.56 -10.47 -14.22
C SER A 37 7.65 -9.74 -14.99
N PHE A 38 8.61 -10.47 -15.56
CA PHE A 38 9.62 -9.85 -16.44
C PHE A 38 8.96 -9.04 -17.58
N GLN A 39 7.73 -9.41 -17.99
CA GLN A 39 6.96 -8.66 -18.97
C GLN A 39 6.54 -7.27 -18.46
N ASP A 40 6.16 -7.16 -17.18
CA ASP A 40 5.76 -5.87 -16.59
C ASP A 40 6.97 -4.93 -16.51
N LEU A 41 8.16 -5.45 -16.16
CA LEU A 41 9.40 -4.69 -16.16
C LEU A 41 9.75 -4.19 -17.57
N VAL A 42 9.70 -5.07 -18.58
CA VAL A 42 9.97 -4.68 -19.96
C VAL A 42 8.96 -3.65 -20.46
N ALA A 43 7.67 -3.85 -20.20
CA ALA A 43 6.64 -2.88 -20.56
C ALA A 43 6.89 -1.54 -19.87
N ALA A 44 7.28 -1.57 -18.59
CA ALA A 44 7.51 -0.37 -17.82
C ALA A 44 8.70 0.45 -18.34
N GLU A 45 9.77 -0.20 -18.82
CA GLU A 45 10.93 0.48 -19.38
C GLU A 45 10.74 0.93 -20.83
N THR A 46 9.88 0.25 -21.61
CA THR A 46 9.80 0.44 -23.07
C THR A 46 8.58 1.24 -23.52
N VAL A 47 7.46 1.20 -22.81
CA VAL A 47 6.21 1.85 -23.22
C VAL A 47 6.17 3.28 -22.72
N LEU A 48 6.36 4.24 -23.64
CA LEU A 48 6.22 5.68 -23.38
C LEU A 48 7.02 6.17 -22.15
N PRO A 49 8.33 5.85 -22.01
CA PRO A 49 9.10 6.13 -20.79
C PRO A 49 9.18 7.63 -20.44
N HIS A 50 9.10 8.50 -21.45
CA HIS A 50 9.06 9.96 -21.26
C HIS A 50 7.78 10.48 -20.55
N LEU A 51 6.80 9.60 -20.30
CA LEU A 51 5.55 9.94 -19.59
C LEU A 51 5.48 9.35 -18.17
N THR A 52 6.54 8.74 -17.65
CA THR A 52 6.54 8.15 -16.30
C THR A 52 6.15 9.17 -15.23
N ASP A 53 6.74 10.37 -15.24
CA ASP A 53 6.39 11.41 -14.26
C ASP A 53 4.91 11.81 -14.34
N SER A 54 4.37 12.01 -15.55
CA SER A 54 2.94 12.31 -15.72
C SER A 54 2.04 11.13 -15.29
N GLY A 55 2.50 9.89 -15.43
CA GLY A 55 1.80 8.72 -14.91
C GLY A 55 1.78 8.71 -13.38
N HIS A 56 2.91 8.98 -12.74
CA HIS A 56 3.02 9.09 -11.28
C HIS A 56 2.21 10.25 -10.71
N GLU A 57 2.18 11.40 -11.39
CA GLU A 57 1.33 12.53 -11.03
C GLU A 57 -0.15 12.11 -11.01
N LEU A 58 -0.59 11.32 -11.98
CA LEU A 58 -1.97 10.84 -12.04
C LEU A 58 -2.27 9.80 -10.94
N ILE A 59 -1.34 8.90 -10.65
CA ILE A 59 -1.45 7.96 -9.51
C ILE A 59 -1.57 8.73 -8.19
N ASN A 60 -0.66 9.68 -7.96
CA ASN A 60 -0.64 10.50 -6.76
C ASN A 60 -1.90 11.37 -6.64
N PHE A 61 -2.41 11.90 -7.76
CA PHE A 61 -3.66 12.64 -7.77
C PHE A 61 -4.85 11.81 -7.26
N TYR A 62 -4.91 10.52 -7.61
CA TYR A 62 -6.03 9.65 -7.24
C TYR A 62 -5.88 8.96 -5.88
N LEU A 63 -4.66 8.59 -5.51
CA LEU A 63 -4.39 7.89 -4.26
C LEU A 63 -3.98 8.84 -3.14
N GLY A 64 -3.44 10.02 -3.46
CA GLY A 64 -2.81 10.95 -2.53
C GLY A 64 -1.45 10.48 -2.00
N TYR A 65 -0.91 9.40 -2.55
CA TYR A 65 0.42 8.87 -2.32
C TYR A 65 0.91 8.10 -3.56
N ILE A 66 2.22 7.86 -3.65
CA ILE A 66 2.82 7.00 -4.68
C ILE A 66 3.16 5.67 -4.02
N PRO A 67 2.52 4.55 -4.40
CA PRO A 67 2.86 3.23 -3.88
C PRO A 67 4.24 2.76 -4.35
N ASP A 68 4.74 1.69 -3.73
CA ASP A 68 5.99 1.06 -4.14
C ASP A 68 5.91 0.56 -5.58
N ASN A 69 7.06 0.54 -6.27
CA ASN A 69 7.16 0.12 -7.67
C ASN A 69 6.52 -1.26 -7.92
N PHE A 70 6.63 -2.18 -6.96
CA PHE A 70 6.02 -3.51 -7.04
C PHE A 70 4.50 -3.48 -7.23
N ASP A 71 3.82 -2.50 -6.64
CA ASP A 71 2.37 -2.34 -6.74
C ASP A 71 1.94 -1.57 -7.99
N THR A 72 2.79 -0.64 -8.47
CA THR A 72 2.48 0.26 -9.59
C THR A 72 2.85 -0.32 -10.96
N LEU A 73 3.98 -1.02 -11.07
CA LEU A 73 4.55 -1.51 -12.33
C LEU A 73 3.56 -2.27 -13.23
N PRO A 74 2.69 -3.17 -12.70
CA PRO A 74 1.75 -3.91 -13.55
C PRO A 74 0.76 -3.01 -14.32
N GLN A 75 0.52 -1.79 -13.85
CA GLN A 75 -0.47 -0.87 -14.40
C GLN A 75 0.16 0.41 -15.00
N GLU A 76 1.43 0.69 -14.71
CA GLU A 76 2.09 1.94 -15.08
C GLU A 76 2.12 2.20 -16.59
N ALA A 77 2.32 1.16 -17.41
CA ALA A 77 2.33 1.28 -18.88
C ALA A 77 0.94 1.68 -19.44
N PHE A 78 -0.14 1.16 -18.84
CA PHE A 78 -1.51 1.52 -19.21
C PHE A 78 -1.79 2.98 -18.86
N ILE A 79 -1.44 3.41 -17.64
CA ILE A 79 -1.62 4.80 -17.19
C ILE A 79 -0.90 5.77 -18.13
N ARG A 80 0.34 5.47 -18.51
CA ARG A 80 1.09 6.28 -19.49
C ARG A 80 0.41 6.33 -20.86
N THR A 81 -0.21 5.24 -21.29
CA THR A 81 -0.97 5.19 -22.55
C THR A 81 -2.20 6.10 -22.50
N VAL A 82 -2.95 6.09 -21.40
CA VAL A 82 -4.12 7.00 -21.21
C VAL A 82 -3.66 8.47 -21.22
N VAL A 83 -2.55 8.78 -20.54
CA VAL A 83 -1.95 10.13 -20.56
C VAL A 83 -1.55 10.55 -21.97
N TYR A 84 -0.94 9.66 -22.75
CA TYR A 84 -0.56 9.92 -24.14
C TYR A 84 -1.78 10.22 -25.02
N GLN A 85 -2.84 9.40 -24.90
CA GLN A 85 -4.08 9.62 -25.65
C GLN A 85 -4.69 10.99 -25.35
N PHE A 86 -4.69 11.41 -24.08
CA PHE A 86 -5.18 12.72 -23.69
C PHE A 86 -4.29 13.85 -24.25
N LYS A 87 -2.96 13.75 -24.10
CA LYS A 87 -2.03 14.77 -24.60
C LYS A 87 -2.12 14.97 -26.12
N ASN A 88 -2.51 13.95 -26.87
CA ASN A 88 -2.72 14.02 -28.32
C ASN A 88 -4.17 14.34 -28.73
N GLY A 89 -5.06 14.66 -27.78
CA GLY A 89 -6.46 14.99 -28.05
C GLY A 89 -7.30 13.82 -28.57
N SER A 90 -6.85 12.57 -28.35
CA SER A 90 -7.59 11.36 -28.75
C SER A 90 -8.70 11.01 -27.77
N ILE A 91 -8.60 11.47 -26.52
CA ILE A 91 -9.63 11.36 -25.49
C ILE A 91 -9.79 12.72 -24.79
N THR A 92 -10.98 12.95 -24.24
CA THR A 92 -11.32 14.11 -23.42
C THR A 92 -10.72 14.00 -22.01
N LYS A 93 -10.82 15.08 -21.24
CA LYS A 93 -10.38 15.11 -19.83
C LYS A 93 -11.22 14.17 -18.96
N ASP A 94 -12.51 14.06 -19.21
CA ASP A 94 -13.39 13.18 -18.43
C ASP A 94 -13.04 11.71 -18.72
N GLU A 95 -12.80 11.35 -19.99
CA GLU A 95 -12.35 10.01 -20.37
C GLU A 95 -10.95 9.67 -19.82
N LEU A 96 -10.03 10.64 -19.72
CA LEU A 96 -8.75 10.45 -19.04
C LEU A 96 -8.98 9.99 -17.59
N PHE A 97 -9.85 10.70 -16.87
CA PHE A 97 -10.11 10.37 -15.47
C PHE A 97 -10.80 9.01 -15.34
N GLU A 98 -11.85 8.73 -16.11
CA GLU A 98 -12.57 7.46 -16.06
C GLU A 98 -11.66 6.26 -16.36
N GLN A 99 -10.84 6.34 -17.42
CA GLN A 99 -9.93 5.26 -17.80
C GLN A 99 -8.80 5.08 -16.78
N ALA A 100 -8.23 6.18 -16.28
CA ALA A 100 -7.16 6.11 -15.29
C ALA A 100 -7.65 5.52 -13.95
N ALA A 101 -8.87 5.85 -13.53
CA ALA A 101 -9.45 5.35 -12.28
C ALA A 101 -9.53 3.81 -12.23
N ILE A 102 -9.77 3.16 -13.39
CA ILE A 102 -9.80 1.69 -13.50
C ILE A 102 -8.43 1.09 -13.12
N HIS A 103 -7.37 1.58 -13.75
CA HIS A 103 -6.01 1.10 -13.52
C HIS A 103 -5.46 1.48 -12.14
N ILE A 104 -5.81 2.67 -11.65
CA ILE A 104 -5.35 3.11 -10.32
C ILE A 104 -6.07 2.34 -9.20
N LYS A 105 -7.31 1.91 -9.42
CA LYS A 105 -8.01 1.00 -8.50
C LYS A 105 -7.32 -0.37 -8.42
N GLU A 106 -6.81 -0.90 -9.53
CA GLU A 106 -5.99 -2.12 -9.54
C GLU A 106 -4.70 -1.92 -8.71
N ILE A 107 -4.01 -0.78 -8.88
CA ILE A 107 -2.83 -0.42 -8.07
C ILE A 107 -3.21 -0.40 -6.58
N ARG A 108 -4.28 0.31 -6.20
CA ARG A 108 -4.79 0.34 -4.82
C ARG A 108 -5.02 -1.08 -4.31
N ASN A 109 -5.69 -1.93 -5.08
CA ASN A 109 -5.99 -3.30 -4.67
C ASN A 109 -4.72 -4.16 -4.50
N ASN A 110 -3.67 -3.91 -5.28
CA ASN A 110 -2.36 -4.54 -5.09
C ASN A 110 -1.74 -4.15 -3.75
N VAL A 111 -1.74 -2.86 -3.41
CA VAL A 111 -1.28 -2.37 -2.09
C VAL A 111 -2.04 -3.06 -0.95
N MET A 112 -3.32 -3.36 -1.13
CA MET A 112 -4.15 -3.99 -0.09
C MET A 112 -3.87 -5.48 0.12
N LYS A 113 -3.07 -6.14 -0.72
CA LYS A 113 -2.82 -7.60 -0.63
C LYS A 113 -2.28 -8.03 0.74
N GLU A 114 -1.48 -7.20 1.40
CA GLU A 114 -0.94 -7.47 2.74
C GLU A 114 -1.96 -7.31 3.88
N HIS A 115 -3.11 -6.73 3.55
CA HIS A 115 -4.18 -6.34 4.44
C HIS A 115 -5.48 -7.13 4.18
N LEU A 116 -5.42 -8.24 3.44
CA LEU A 116 -6.61 -9.05 3.11
C LEU A 116 -7.05 -10.02 4.20
N GLN A 117 -6.26 -10.21 5.25
CA GLN A 117 -6.60 -11.17 6.29
C GLN A 117 -7.84 -10.74 7.09
N GLU A 118 -8.78 -11.68 7.24
CA GLU A 118 -10.07 -11.50 7.91
C GLU A 118 -9.91 -11.21 9.41
N GLY A 119 -8.83 -11.71 10.01
CA GLY A 119 -8.47 -11.46 11.39
C GLY A 119 -6.96 -11.43 11.56
N PHE A 120 -6.53 -10.95 12.71
CA PHE A 120 -5.14 -10.99 13.13
C PHE A 120 -4.92 -12.14 14.11
N ASP A 121 -3.76 -12.78 14.03
CA ASP A 121 -3.37 -13.79 15.00
C ASP A 121 -2.98 -13.15 16.35
N PHE A 122 -2.81 -14.00 17.35
CA PHE A 122 -2.42 -13.57 18.68
C PHE A 122 -1.07 -12.82 18.69
N GLU A 123 -0.11 -13.26 17.87
CA GLU A 123 1.21 -12.63 17.75
C GLU A 123 1.10 -11.18 17.27
N THR A 124 0.25 -10.90 16.28
CA THR A 124 0.03 -9.52 15.81
C THR A 124 -0.54 -8.62 16.91
N TYR A 125 -1.44 -9.15 17.76
CA TYR A 125 -1.96 -8.38 18.90
C TYR A 125 -0.91 -8.21 20.01
N GLN A 126 -0.03 -9.18 20.22
CA GLN A 126 1.11 -9.00 21.13
C GLN A 126 2.07 -7.93 20.62
N ASP A 127 2.36 -7.92 19.33
CA ASP A 127 3.15 -6.87 18.69
C ASP A 127 2.45 -5.52 18.87
N TYR A 128 1.13 -5.44 18.69
CA TYR A 128 0.36 -4.22 18.90
C TYR A 128 0.51 -3.62 20.31
N GLU A 129 0.61 -4.47 21.33
CA GLU A 129 0.78 -4.03 22.72
C GLU A 129 2.24 -3.70 23.09
N SER A 130 3.23 -4.30 22.41
CA SER A 130 4.64 -4.23 22.80
C SER A 130 5.54 -3.41 21.86
N PHE A 131 5.13 -3.21 20.61
CA PHE A 131 5.91 -2.54 19.59
C PHE A 131 5.68 -1.03 19.59
N HIS A 132 6.74 -0.28 19.91
CA HIS A 132 6.74 1.17 20.09
C HIS A 132 5.49 1.70 20.82
N PRO A 133 5.23 1.22 22.05
CA PRO A 133 4.02 1.57 22.80
C PRO A 133 3.90 3.07 23.07
N GLU A 134 5.02 3.80 23.09
CA GLU A 134 5.10 5.25 23.24
C GLU A 134 4.32 6.02 22.16
N TYR A 135 4.19 5.47 20.95
CA TYR A 135 3.48 6.12 19.82
C TYR A 135 2.02 5.69 19.69
N ARG A 136 1.51 4.80 20.56
CA ARG A 136 0.14 4.26 20.47
C ARG A 136 -0.92 5.35 20.43
N PHE A 137 -0.90 6.25 21.42
CA PHE A 137 -1.91 7.31 21.52
C PHE A 137 -1.76 8.32 20.38
N ALA A 138 -0.54 8.72 20.05
CA ALA A 138 -0.27 9.67 18.96
C ALA A 138 -0.84 9.16 17.61
N VAL A 139 -0.61 7.88 17.29
CA VAL A 139 -1.12 7.27 16.07
C VAL A 139 -2.64 7.12 16.08
N SER A 140 -3.23 6.61 17.18
CA SER A 140 -4.69 6.45 17.31
C SER A 140 -5.42 7.79 17.22
N ASP A 141 -4.96 8.83 17.94
CA ASP A 141 -5.55 10.16 17.91
C ASP A 141 -5.45 10.80 16.52
N ARG A 142 -4.31 10.64 15.83
CA ARG A 142 -4.10 11.12 14.46
C ARG A 142 -5.07 10.47 13.47
N LEU A 143 -5.18 9.14 13.51
CA LEU A 143 -6.11 8.41 12.64
C LEU A 143 -7.56 8.80 12.93
N LYS A 144 -7.94 8.90 14.21
CA LYS A 144 -9.27 9.33 14.62
C LYS A 144 -9.60 10.73 14.11
N MET A 145 -8.67 11.67 14.21
CA MET A 145 -8.83 13.04 13.70
C MET A 145 -9.14 13.05 12.21
N PHE A 146 -8.37 12.30 11.42
CA PHE A 146 -8.53 12.26 9.96
C PHE A 146 -9.73 11.43 9.48
N MET A 147 -10.13 10.41 10.24
CA MET A 147 -11.28 9.58 9.91
C MET A 147 -12.60 10.16 10.43
N GLY A 148 -12.56 11.05 11.42
CA GLY A 148 -13.73 11.58 12.13
C GLY A 148 -14.39 10.59 13.09
N TYR A 149 -13.81 9.40 13.27
CA TYR A 149 -14.26 8.36 14.19
C TYR A 149 -13.10 7.47 14.61
N GLU A 150 -13.24 6.78 15.74
CA GLU A 150 -12.27 5.78 16.20
C GLU A 150 -12.40 4.51 15.36
N PRO A 151 -11.39 4.11 14.57
CA PRO A 151 -11.46 2.89 13.81
C PRO A 151 -11.47 1.66 14.74
N ASN A 152 -12.25 0.64 14.37
CA ASN A 152 -12.16 -0.64 15.07
C ASN A 152 -10.75 -1.20 14.93
N LEU A 153 -10.20 -1.73 16.03
CA LEU A 153 -8.83 -2.21 16.08
C LEU A 153 -8.55 -3.27 15.00
N GLU A 154 -9.48 -4.19 14.77
CA GLU A 154 -9.40 -5.21 13.69
C GLU A 154 -9.21 -4.62 12.28
N HIS A 155 -9.55 -3.36 12.07
CA HIS A 155 -9.37 -2.66 10.80
C HIS A 155 -8.04 -1.90 10.76
N SER A 156 -7.47 -1.53 11.92
CA SER A 156 -6.34 -0.61 12.03
C SER A 156 -5.03 -1.23 12.53
N VAL A 157 -5.02 -2.42 13.17
CA VAL A 157 -3.81 -2.96 13.86
C VAL A 157 -2.51 -2.80 13.07
N LYS A 158 -2.45 -3.38 11.85
CA LYS A 158 -1.24 -3.33 11.01
C LYS A 158 -0.89 -1.92 10.56
N VAL A 159 -1.89 -1.09 10.32
CA VAL A 159 -1.70 0.31 9.89
C VAL A 159 -1.15 1.14 11.04
N GLU A 160 -1.65 0.94 12.26
CA GLU A 160 -1.11 1.60 13.44
C GLU A 160 0.32 1.17 13.70
N LEU A 161 0.63 -0.13 13.65
CA LEU A 161 2.00 -0.63 13.77
C LEU A 161 2.94 -0.04 12.72
N MET A 162 2.49 0.06 11.47
CA MET A 162 3.24 0.71 10.39
C MET A 162 3.53 2.18 10.71
N LEU A 163 2.53 2.96 11.13
CA LEU A 163 2.73 4.37 11.47
C LEU A 163 3.63 4.56 12.68
N ARG A 164 3.52 3.70 13.71
CA ARG A 164 4.44 3.72 14.86
C ARG A 164 5.88 3.44 14.43
N GLN A 165 6.09 2.50 13.52
CA GLN A 165 7.41 2.23 12.95
C GLN A 165 7.97 3.45 12.21
N GLN A 166 7.13 4.15 11.44
CA GLN A 166 7.56 5.36 10.71
C GLN A 166 7.91 6.51 11.66
N MET A 167 7.10 6.73 12.70
CA MET A 167 7.39 7.71 13.76
C MET A 167 8.68 7.35 14.51
N ALA A 168 8.88 6.08 14.85
CA ALA A 168 10.08 5.62 15.56
C ALA A 168 11.37 5.76 14.75
N ASN A 169 11.29 5.66 13.42
CA ASN A 169 12.45 5.77 12.56
C ASN A 169 12.88 7.23 12.31
N ASP A 170 12.09 8.23 12.72
CA ASP A 170 12.33 9.66 12.48
C ASP A 170 12.59 10.01 10.99
N LEU A 171 12.14 9.17 10.06
CA LEU A 171 12.36 9.36 8.63
C LEU A 171 11.34 10.31 7.99
N CYS A 172 10.25 10.64 8.69
CA CYS A 172 9.15 11.43 8.16
C CYS A 172 8.67 12.44 9.20
N TYR A 173 8.40 13.66 8.76
CA TYR A 173 7.75 14.67 9.58
C TYR A 173 6.22 14.49 9.52
N PHE A 174 5.58 14.42 10.68
CA PHE A 174 4.13 14.35 10.81
C PHE A 174 3.60 15.71 11.31
N PRO A 175 3.12 16.60 10.43
CA PRO A 175 2.48 17.85 10.83
C PRO A 175 1.17 17.58 11.58
N ASP A 176 0.87 18.36 12.60
CA ASP A 176 -0.29 18.14 13.48
C ASP A 176 -1.64 18.34 12.76
N ASP A 177 -1.71 19.23 11.77
CA ASP A 177 -2.94 19.71 11.15
C ASP A 177 -3.15 19.25 9.70
N GLU A 178 -2.17 18.59 9.09
CA GLU A 178 -2.21 18.17 7.69
C GLU A 178 -2.02 16.66 7.54
N MET A 179 -2.76 16.06 6.60
CA MET A 179 -2.53 14.67 6.20
C MET A 179 -1.27 14.56 5.34
N THR A 180 -0.37 13.66 5.74
CA THR A 180 0.76 13.23 4.90
C THR A 180 0.30 12.14 3.93
N SER A 181 1.14 11.83 2.94
CA SER A 181 0.92 10.68 2.05
C SER A 181 0.78 9.36 2.82
N LEU A 182 1.51 9.19 3.92
CA LEU A 182 1.40 8.03 4.80
C LEU A 182 0.05 7.97 5.51
N ASP A 183 -0.49 9.12 5.95
CA ASP A 183 -1.82 9.19 6.57
C ASP A 183 -2.92 8.84 5.57
N ILE A 184 -2.80 9.34 4.33
CA ILE A 184 -3.73 9.06 3.25
C ILE A 184 -3.71 7.56 2.91
N GLN A 185 -2.53 6.95 2.84
CA GLN A 185 -2.39 5.50 2.65
C GLN A 185 -3.01 4.73 3.82
N ALA A 186 -2.71 5.12 5.05
CA ALA A 186 -3.26 4.51 6.26
C ALA A 186 -4.80 4.53 6.29
N VAL A 187 -5.39 5.71 6.05
CA VAL A 187 -6.86 5.88 5.98
C VAL A 187 -7.44 5.03 4.84
N SER A 188 -6.77 4.96 3.69
CA SER A 188 -7.20 4.14 2.56
C SER A 188 -7.24 2.66 2.92
N ILE A 189 -6.21 2.16 3.61
CA ILE A 189 -6.15 0.76 4.07
C ILE A 189 -7.27 0.47 5.08
N ILE A 190 -7.49 1.34 6.06
CA ILE A 190 -8.50 1.13 7.09
C ILE A 190 -9.92 1.13 6.48
N LYS A 191 -10.20 2.07 5.57
CA LYS A 191 -11.49 2.11 4.85
C LYS A 191 -11.69 0.86 3.99
N TYR A 192 -10.65 0.42 3.27
CA TYR A 192 -10.71 -0.81 2.49
C TYR A 192 -10.96 -2.02 3.40
N ARG A 193 -10.22 -2.17 4.50
CA ARG A 193 -10.40 -3.27 5.47
C ARG A 193 -11.79 -3.28 6.07
N LYS A 194 -12.36 -2.11 6.43
CA LYS A 194 -13.73 -2.01 6.91
C LYS A 194 -14.72 -2.64 5.94
N ILE A 195 -14.63 -2.31 4.65
CA ILE A 195 -15.51 -2.86 3.61
C ILE A 195 -15.21 -4.34 3.39
N LEU A 196 -13.94 -4.74 3.36
CA LEU A 196 -13.53 -6.13 3.20
C LEU A 196 -14.16 -7.04 4.26
N LEU A 197 -14.13 -6.61 5.52
CA LEU A 197 -14.64 -7.39 6.65
C LEU A 197 -16.17 -7.36 6.75
N THR A 198 -16.82 -6.32 6.24
CA THR A 198 -18.28 -6.17 6.29
C THR A 198 -18.97 -6.81 5.09
N ASP A 199 -18.44 -6.56 3.89
CA ASP A 199 -19.10 -6.81 2.60
C ASP A 199 -18.29 -7.75 1.68
N GLY A 200 -17.09 -8.14 2.10
CA GLY A 200 -16.21 -9.06 1.37
C GLY A 200 -15.29 -8.39 0.34
N LYS A 201 -14.39 -9.19 -0.22
CA LYS A 201 -13.30 -8.70 -1.09
C LYS A 201 -13.81 -8.00 -2.36
N ALA A 202 -14.83 -8.54 -3.00
CA ALA A 202 -15.37 -7.95 -4.23
C ALA A 202 -15.91 -6.53 -4.01
N ALA A 203 -16.58 -6.30 -2.87
CA ALA A 203 -17.06 -4.97 -2.49
C ALA A 203 -15.89 -4.03 -2.17
N ALA A 204 -14.89 -4.53 -1.43
CA ALA A 204 -13.69 -3.75 -1.10
C ALA A 204 -12.90 -3.35 -2.37
N ASP A 205 -12.68 -4.29 -3.29
CA ASP A 205 -12.00 -4.04 -4.57
C ASP A 205 -12.74 -2.99 -5.41
N ALA A 206 -14.08 -3.04 -5.42
CA ALA A 206 -14.93 -2.12 -6.18
C ALA A 206 -15.06 -0.74 -5.51
N SER A 207 -14.74 -0.63 -4.22
CA SER A 207 -14.95 0.60 -3.44
C SER A 207 -14.27 1.83 -4.07
N PRO A 208 -14.85 3.03 -3.89
CA PRO A 208 -14.29 4.28 -4.42
C PRO A 208 -12.87 4.55 -3.92
N LEU A 209 -12.10 5.30 -4.70
CA LEU A 209 -10.79 5.80 -4.26
C LEU A 209 -10.99 6.91 -3.21
N LEU A 210 -10.01 7.10 -2.34
CA LEU A 210 -10.15 8.06 -1.23
C LEU A 210 -10.38 9.49 -1.75
N VAL A 211 -9.68 9.88 -2.82
CA VAL A 211 -9.82 11.22 -3.41
C VAL A 211 -11.22 11.47 -3.98
N ASP A 212 -11.89 10.45 -4.52
CA ASP A 212 -13.30 10.57 -4.95
C ASP A 212 -14.22 10.95 -3.78
N THR A 213 -13.85 10.58 -2.55
CA THR A 213 -14.61 10.90 -1.34
C THR A 213 -14.19 12.23 -0.70
N LEU A 214 -12.96 12.69 -0.92
CA LEU A 214 -12.46 13.97 -0.43
C LEU A 214 -12.89 15.14 -1.32
N LEU A 215 -12.96 14.96 -2.64
CA LEU A 215 -13.36 16.01 -3.60
C LEU A 215 -14.88 16.24 -3.69
N LYS A 216 -15.69 15.40 -3.04
CA LYS A 216 -17.16 15.51 -3.01
C LYS A 216 -17.71 16.22 -1.77
N ASN A 217 -16.82 16.59 -0.84
CA ASN A 217 -17.14 17.41 0.35
C ASN A 217 -16.54 18.81 0.18
#